data_AF-A0A934ZDQ9-F1
#
_entry.id   AF-A0A934ZDQ9-F1
#
_cell.length_a   1.000
_cell.length_b   1.000
_cell.length_c   1.000
_cell.angle_alpha   90.00
_cell.angle_beta   90.00
_cell.angle_gamma   90.00
#
_symmetry.space_group_name_H-M   'P 1'
#
loop_
_entity.id
_entity.type
_entity.pdbx_description
1 polymer ?
#
loop_
_entity_poly.entity_id
_entity_poly.type
_entity_poly.pdbx_seq_one_letter_code
_entity_poly.pdbx_strand_id
1 'polypeptide(L)'
;MNLLIPRVLILVGATALSLGCGGREVPVRFGEQSALSSGAREAPVADPTVALTGDPPLPGEPTGAWTGLAVDGGAAPTGGHVHAH
;
A
#
# COMPACT_ATOMS: atom_id res chain seq x y z
N MET A 1 39.91 15.79 -28.72
CA MET A 1 39.95 14.72 -27.69
C MET A 1 39.07 15.16 -26.51
N ASN A 2 37.73 15.10 -26.68
CA ASN A 2 36.74 15.58 -25.70
C ASN A 2 36.28 14.43 -24.79
N LEU A 3 37.18 13.87 -24.00
CA LEU A 3 36.88 12.79 -23.03
C LEU A 3 36.46 13.32 -21.64
N LEU A 4 36.45 14.64 -21.45
CA LEU A 4 36.07 15.30 -20.19
C LEU A 4 34.56 15.38 -19.99
N ILE A 5 33.80 15.67 -21.06
CA ILE A 5 32.33 15.79 -21.04
C ILE A 5 31.62 14.51 -20.55
N PRO A 6 31.96 13.29 -21.04
CA PRO A 6 31.28 12.09 -20.56
C PRO A 6 31.59 11.77 -19.09
N ARG A 7 32.79 12.07 -18.61
CA ARG A 7 33.18 11.84 -17.20
C ARG A 7 32.44 12.78 -16.25
N VAL A 8 32.27 14.04 -16.63
CA VAL A 8 31.52 15.03 -15.84
C VAL A 8 30.03 14.67 -15.78
N LEU A 9 29.44 14.24 -16.91
CA LEU A 9 28.04 13.81 -16.93
C LEU A 9 27.80 12.54 -16.09
N ILE A 10 28.73 11.58 -16.10
CA ILE A 10 28.64 10.38 -15.27
C ILE A 10 28.74 10.73 -13.77
N LEU A 11 29.66 11.62 -13.39
CA LEU A 11 29.82 12.07 -12.01
C LEU A 11 28.58 12.80 -11.48
N VAL A 12 28.01 13.71 -12.28
CA VAL A 12 26.79 14.46 -11.94
C VAL A 12 25.57 13.53 -11.87
N GLY A 13 25.44 12.59 -12.81
CA GLY A 13 24.37 11.60 -12.78
C GLY A 13 24.43 10.70 -11.55
N ALA A 14 25.62 10.19 -11.21
CA ALA A 14 25.82 9.34 -10.04
C ALA A 14 25.52 10.07 -8.73
N THR A 15 25.90 11.35 -8.60
CA THR A 15 25.55 12.15 -7.41
C THR A 15 24.05 12.41 -7.32
N ALA A 16 23.38 12.78 -8.42
CA ALA A 16 21.93 13.00 -8.43
C ALA A 16 21.14 11.73 -8.04
N LEU A 17 21.54 10.56 -8.55
CA LEU A 17 20.96 9.26 -8.19
C LEU A 17 21.21 8.89 -6.71
N SER A 18 22.38 9.24 -6.17
CA SER A 18 22.75 8.96 -4.78
C SER A 18 21.97 9.83 -3.79
N LEU A 19 21.73 11.10 -4.11
CA LEU A 19 20.91 11.99 -3.27
C LEU A 19 19.41 11.68 -3.37
N GLY A 20 18.93 11.17 -4.51
CA GLY A 20 17.52 10.81 -4.70
C GLY A 20 17.09 9.52 -4.01
N CYS A 21 18.01 8.58 -3.76
CA CYS A 21 17.69 7.26 -3.21
C CYS A 21 17.98 7.09 -1.71
N GLY A 22 18.61 8.07 -1.05
CA GLY A 22 19.15 7.91 0.32
C GLY A 22 18.25 8.32 1.49
N GLY A 23 17.16 9.05 1.25
CA GLY A 23 16.37 9.66 2.33
C GLY A 23 15.16 8.84 2.76
N ARG A 24 15.33 7.59 3.19
CA ARG A 24 14.25 6.94 3.96
C ARG A 24 14.29 7.51 5.38
N GLU A 25 13.59 8.62 5.58
CA GLU A 25 13.39 9.16 6.93
C GLU A 25 12.55 8.16 7.73
N VAL A 26 13.18 7.55 8.73
CA VAL A 26 12.46 6.77 9.75
C VAL A 26 12.06 7.73 10.85
N PRO A 27 10.77 7.79 11.23
CA PRO A 27 10.33 8.64 12.33
C PRO A 27 11.11 8.31 13.60
N VAL A 28 11.64 9.35 14.27
CA VAL A 28 12.33 9.19 15.56
C VAL A 28 11.36 8.66 16.63
N ARG A 29 10.05 8.91 16.45
CA ARG A 29 8.99 8.36 17.29
C ARG A 29 7.78 8.00 16.43
N PHE A 30 7.09 6.94 16.82
CA PHE A 30 5.79 6.59 16.28
C PHE A 30 4.70 7.24 17.12
N GLY A 31 3.64 7.74 16.48
CA GLY A 31 2.47 8.22 17.21
C GLY A 31 1.81 7.09 18.00
N GLU A 32 1.07 7.42 19.05
CA GLU A 32 0.46 6.44 19.98
C GLU A 32 -0.43 5.40 19.29
N GLN A 33 -1.07 5.77 18.19
CA GLN A 33 -1.95 4.88 17.40
C GLN A 33 -1.21 4.11 16.28
N SER A 34 0.09 4.35 16.11
CA SER A 34 0.88 3.60 15.13
C SER A 34 0.97 2.14 15.57
N ALA A 35 0.90 1.21 14.62
CA ALA A 35 1.11 -0.22 14.88
C ALA A 35 2.47 -0.53 15.54
N LEU A 36 3.42 0.41 15.48
CA LEU A 36 4.75 0.30 16.08
C LEU A 36 4.84 0.90 17.49
N SER A 37 3.75 1.47 18.02
CA SER A 37 3.68 1.96 19.40
C SER A 37 3.36 0.84 20.39
N SER A 38 3.99 0.85 21.56
CA SER A 38 3.65 -0.06 22.68
C SER A 38 2.26 0.22 23.28
N GLY A 39 1.71 1.41 23.06
CA GLY A 39 0.36 1.79 23.47
C GLY A 39 -0.73 1.49 22.43
N ALA A 40 -0.35 0.93 21.28
CA ALA A 40 -1.29 0.66 20.20
C ALA A 40 -2.30 -0.41 20.62
N ARG A 41 -3.57 -0.19 20.27
CA ARG A 41 -4.61 -1.21 20.43
C ARG A 41 -4.34 -2.34 19.46
N GLU A 42 -4.52 -3.58 19.94
CA GLU A 42 -4.49 -4.76 19.09
C GLU A 42 -5.52 -4.66 17.95
N ALA A 43 -5.07 -4.97 16.73
CA ALA A 43 -5.93 -4.98 15.57
C ALA A 43 -6.88 -6.19 15.64
N PRO A 44 -8.13 -6.06 15.16
CA PRO A 44 -9.01 -7.21 14.99
C PRO A 44 -8.35 -8.29 14.11
N VAL A 45 -8.49 -9.55 14.51
CA VAL A 45 -8.00 -10.70 13.74
C VAL A 45 -9.06 -11.09 12.72
N ALA A 46 -8.67 -11.16 11.44
CA ALA A 46 -9.51 -11.68 10.38
C ALA A 46 -9.53 -13.21 10.41
N ASP A 47 -10.69 -13.82 10.13
CA ASP A 47 -10.77 -15.26 9.86
C ASP A 47 -10.49 -15.52 8.37
N PRO A 48 -9.33 -16.10 8.02
CA PRO A 48 -8.96 -16.32 6.62
C PRO A 48 -9.75 -17.46 5.97
N THR A 49 -10.49 -18.26 6.75
CA THR A 49 -11.21 -19.43 6.24
C THR A 49 -12.62 -19.12 5.76
N VAL A 50 -13.12 -17.90 6.00
CA VAL A 50 -14.44 -17.44 5.58
C VAL A 50 -14.63 -17.62 4.06
N ALA A 51 -13.61 -17.29 3.28
CA ALA A 51 -13.65 -17.42 1.83
C ALA A 51 -13.67 -18.89 1.34
N LEU A 52 -13.33 -19.84 2.20
CA LEU A 52 -13.33 -21.27 1.87
C LEU A 52 -14.65 -21.95 2.21
N THR A 53 -15.45 -21.36 3.09
CA THR A 53 -16.60 -22.01 3.73
C THR A 53 -17.92 -21.26 3.53
N GLY A 54 -17.87 -19.98 3.18
CA GLY A 54 -19.05 -19.16 2.92
C GLY A 54 -19.09 -18.63 1.49
N ASP A 55 -20.30 -18.23 1.08
CA ASP A 55 -20.50 -17.52 -0.18
C ASP A 55 -20.11 -16.04 -0.04
N PRO A 56 -19.49 -15.44 -1.08
CA PRO A 56 -19.18 -14.02 -1.06
C PRO A 56 -20.46 -13.17 -1.05
N PRO A 57 -20.44 -12.02 -0.35
CA PRO A 57 -21.58 -11.10 -0.35
C PRO A 57 -21.81 -10.56 -1.76
N LEU A 58 -23.08 -10.39 -2.14
CA LEU A 58 -23.42 -9.74 -3.40
C LEU A 58 -23.09 -8.23 -3.34
N PRO A 59 -22.99 -7.56 -4.50
CA PRO A 59 -22.82 -6.11 -4.52
C PRO A 59 -23.92 -5.39 -3.72
N GLY A 60 -23.52 -4.59 -2.73
CA GLY A 60 -24.43 -3.84 -1.86
C GLY A 60 -24.90 -4.59 -0.61
N GLU A 61 -24.53 -5.87 -0.45
CA GLU A 61 -24.78 -6.60 0.79
C GLU A 61 -23.73 -6.32 1.86
N PRO A 62 -24.07 -6.46 3.16
CA PRO A 62 -23.11 -6.34 4.24
C PRO A 62 -21.95 -7.34 4.10
N THR A 63 -20.73 -6.86 4.26
CA THR A 63 -19.53 -7.69 4.06
C THR A 63 -19.11 -8.50 5.29
N GLY A 64 -19.57 -8.14 6.48
CA GLY A 64 -19.40 -8.93 7.70
C GLY A 64 -17.98 -9.45 7.92
N ALA A 65 -17.81 -10.77 7.84
CA ALA A 65 -16.53 -11.46 8.04
C ALA A 65 -15.58 -11.42 6.82
N TRP A 66 -16.03 -10.90 5.67
CA TRP A 66 -15.23 -10.74 4.45
C TRP A 66 -14.30 -9.52 4.57
N THR A 67 -13.21 -9.72 5.29
CA THR A 67 -12.18 -8.70 5.52
C THR A 67 -11.62 -8.18 4.20
N GLY A 68 -11.49 -6.86 4.06
CA GLY A 68 -11.00 -6.20 2.86
C GLY A 68 -12.08 -5.84 1.83
N LEU A 69 -13.34 -6.28 2.03
CA LEU A 69 -14.49 -5.85 1.23
C LEU A 69 -15.28 -4.71 1.87
N ALA A 70 -15.10 -4.45 3.17
CA ALA A 70 -15.75 -3.33 3.84
C ALA A 70 -15.37 -1.99 3.20
N VAL A 71 -16.36 -1.21 2.79
CA VAL A 71 -16.21 0.10 2.14
C VAL A 71 -15.93 1.19 3.20
N ASP A 72 -15.12 0.88 4.20
CA ASP A 72 -14.68 1.87 5.17
C ASP A 72 -13.47 2.62 4.56
N GLY A 73 -13.77 3.49 3.60
CA GLY A 73 -12.95 4.67 3.29
C GLY A 73 -11.97 4.62 2.12
N GLY A 74 -11.97 3.59 1.26
CA GLY A 74 -11.02 3.53 0.14
C GLY A 74 -11.58 2.87 -1.11
N ALA A 75 -11.95 3.70 -2.10
CA ALA A 75 -12.38 3.37 -3.45
C ALA A 75 -13.81 2.82 -3.61
N ALA A 76 -14.64 3.63 -4.28
CA ALA A 76 -15.87 3.16 -4.91
C ALA A 76 -15.53 2.13 -6.01
N PRO A 77 -16.33 1.05 -6.18
CA PRO A 77 -16.09 0.09 -7.24
C PRO A 77 -16.32 0.74 -8.61
N THR A 78 -15.23 1.06 -9.32
CA THR A 78 -15.28 1.44 -10.74
C THR A 78 -15.11 0.18 -11.59
N GLY A 79 -16.20 -0.34 -12.15
CA GLY A 79 -16.12 -1.31 -13.25
C GLY A 79 -17.20 -2.39 -13.23
N GLY A 80 -18.40 -2.06 -13.70
CA GLY A 80 -19.34 -3.08 -14.19
C GLY A 80 -18.86 -3.60 -15.55
N HIS A 81 -18.66 -4.90 -15.68
CA HIS A 81 -18.50 -5.56 -16.97
C HIS A 81 -19.83 -6.20 -17.39
N VAL A 82 -20.21 -6.00 -18.64
CA VAL A 82 -21.50 -6.46 -19.18
C VAL A 82 -21.35 -7.92 -19.62
N HIS A 83 -22.12 -8.83 -19.02
CA HIS A 83 -22.30 -10.17 -19.57
C HIS A 83 -23.32 -10.10 -20.71
N ALA A 84 -22.86 -10.26 -21.94
CA ALA A 84 -23.74 -10.45 -23.09
C ALA A 84 -24.34 -11.85 -23.04
N HIS A 85 -25.68 -11.93 -23.15
CA HIS A 85 -26.44 -13.17 -23.28
C HIS A 85 -26.31 -13.77 -24.69
#